data_AF-A0A1Q6JWC0-F1
#
_entry.id   AF-A0A1Q6JWC0-F1
#
_cell.length_a   1.000
_cell.length_b   1.000
_cell.length_c   1.000
_cell.angle_alpha   90.00
_cell.angle_beta   90.00
_cell.angle_gamma   90.00
#
_symmetry.space_group_name_H-M   'P 1'
#
loop_
_entity.id
_entity.type
_entity.pdbx_description
1 polymer ?
#
loop_
_entity_poly.entity_id
_entity_poly.type
_entity_poly.pdbx_seq_one_letter_code
_entity_poly.pdbx_strand_id
1 'polypeptide(L)'
;MGARKTTQTQRVIKFKEIFMTKYNEGYGVGEIAEMCHITSRYGYMLLQEIADANGVSRDELLKIKNRKQPEGNFGGKQSAKVIDADTLKGEFQEVIGKVDGIISKIDGMLKL
;
A
#
# COMPACT_ATOMS: atom_id res chain seq x y z
N MET A 1 -5.83 -30.98 -15.95
CA MET A 1 -5.70 -29.53 -15.65
C MET A 1 -5.76 -29.35 -14.14
N GLY A 2 -4.63 -29.04 -13.49
CA GLY A 2 -4.59 -28.85 -12.03
C GLY A 2 -5.06 -27.44 -11.66
N ALA A 3 -6.20 -27.33 -10.99
CA ALA A 3 -6.64 -26.08 -10.39
C ALA A 3 -5.71 -25.75 -9.21
N ARG A 4 -4.85 -24.74 -9.35
CA ARG A 4 -4.11 -24.17 -8.22
C ARG A 4 -5.13 -23.49 -7.31
N LYS A 5 -5.41 -24.07 -6.15
CA LYS A 5 -6.06 -23.37 -5.04
C LYS A 5 -5.07 -22.31 -4.54
N THR A 6 -5.20 -21.08 -5.02
CA THR A 6 -4.46 -19.94 -4.47
C THR A 6 -5.03 -19.59 -3.11
N THR A 7 -4.29 -19.88 -2.05
CA THR A 7 -4.56 -19.34 -0.71
C THR A 7 -4.57 -17.81 -0.81
N GLN A 8 -5.76 -17.21 -0.74
CA GLN A 8 -5.89 -15.75 -0.75
C GLN A 8 -5.47 -15.22 0.62
N THR A 9 -4.63 -14.18 0.62
CA THR A 9 -4.29 -13.49 1.86
C THR A 9 -5.48 -12.67 2.33
N GLN A 10 -5.59 -12.42 3.64
CA GLN A 10 -6.66 -11.57 4.23
C GLN A 10 -6.76 -10.19 3.56
N ARG A 11 -5.64 -9.64 3.09
CA ARG A 11 -5.58 -8.37 2.36
C ARG A 11 -6.30 -8.42 1.01
N VAL A 12 -6.19 -9.55 0.29
CA VAL A 12 -6.87 -9.76 -1.01
C VAL A 12 -8.36 -9.93 -0.82
N ILE A 13 -8.78 -10.65 0.22
CA ILE A 13 -10.19 -10.81 0.57
C ILE A 13 -10.80 -9.44 0.85
N LYS A 14 -10.17 -8.68 1.76
CA LYS A 14 -10.61 -7.32 2.11
C LYS A 14 -10.67 -6.40 0.88
N PHE A 15 -9.69 -6.48 -0.02
CA PHE A 15 -9.69 -5.70 -1.25
C PHE A 15 -10.92 -5.98 -2.11
N LYS A 16 -11.25 -7.26 -2.35
CA LYS A 16 -12.41 -7.65 -3.15
C LYS A 16 -13.73 -7.21 -2.52
N GLU A 17 -13.84 -7.33 -1.20
CA GLU A 17 -15.04 -6.94 -0.44
C GLU A 17 -15.33 -5.44 -0.52
N ILE A 18 -14.32 -4.59 -0.38
CA ILE A 18 -14.52 -3.13 -0.33
C ILE A 18 -14.48 -2.47 -1.71
N PHE A 19 -14.01 -3.18 -2.74
CA PHE A 19 -13.68 -2.59 -4.04
C PHE A 19 -14.87 -1.84 -4.64
N MET A 20 -16.02 -2.50 -4.81
CA MET A 20 -17.17 -1.90 -5.49
C MET A 20 -17.73 -0.70 -4.72
N THR A 21 -17.74 -0.77 -3.39
CA THR A 21 -18.16 0.35 -2.53
C THR A 21 -17.25 1.56 -2.77
N LYS A 22 -15.92 1.38 -2.71
CA LYS A 22 -14.97 2.48 -2.91
C LYS A 22 -14.91 2.97 -4.37
N TYR A 23 -15.08 2.06 -5.32
CA TYR A 23 -15.18 2.41 -6.73
C TYR A 23 -16.40 3.30 -7.01
N ASN A 24 -17.54 2.98 -6.40
CA ASN A 24 -18.75 3.81 -6.50
C ASN A 24 -18.63 5.15 -5.76
N GLU A 25 -17.79 5.23 -4.71
CA GLU A 25 -17.42 6.49 -4.05
C GLU A 25 -16.47 7.37 -4.88
N GLY A 26 -15.94 6.84 -6.00
CA GLY A 26 -15.07 7.55 -6.96
C GLY A 26 -13.57 7.27 -6.80
N TYR A 27 -13.16 6.30 -5.97
CA TYR A 27 -11.76 5.91 -5.81
C TYR A 27 -11.28 5.01 -6.95
N GLY A 28 -10.04 5.22 -7.37
CA GLY A 28 -9.36 4.39 -8.36
C GLY A 28 -8.78 3.10 -7.78
N VAL A 29 -8.48 2.14 -8.66
CA VAL A 29 -7.93 0.82 -8.32
C VAL A 29 -6.66 0.92 -7.47
N GLY A 30 -5.78 1.87 -7.78
CA GLY A 30 -4.54 2.08 -7.04
C GLY A 30 -4.77 2.58 -5.61
N GLU A 31 -5.70 3.52 -5.43
CA GLU A 31 -6.05 4.07 -4.11
C GLU A 31 -6.67 2.99 -3.22
N ILE A 32 -7.57 2.17 -3.78
CA ILE A 32 -8.20 1.06 -3.07
C ILE A 32 -7.14 -0.02 -2.72
N ALA A 33 -6.17 -0.26 -3.61
CA ALA A 33 -5.08 -1.20 -3.36
C ALA A 33 -4.19 -0.75 -2.19
N GLU A 34 -3.90 0.55 -2.10
CA GLU A 34 -3.16 1.13 -0.99
C GLU A 34 -3.92 0.99 0.34
N MET A 35 -5.24 1.23 0.36
CA MET A 35 -6.08 1.02 1.56
C MET A 35 -6.04 -0.43 2.08
N CYS A 36 -5.76 -1.40 1.21
CA CYS A 36 -5.66 -2.82 1.56
C CYS A 36 -4.22 -3.31 1.71
N HIS A 37 -3.22 -2.43 1.64
CA HIS A 37 -1.80 -2.77 1.69
C HIS A 37 -1.39 -3.84 0.68
N ILE A 38 -1.93 -3.75 -0.55
CA ILE A 38 -1.51 -4.54 -1.71
C ILE A 38 -0.95 -3.62 -2.79
N THR A 39 -0.10 -4.15 -3.67
CA THR A 39 0.46 -3.34 -4.75
C THR A 39 -0.63 -3.02 -5.77
N SER A 40 -0.58 -1.80 -6.34
CA SER A 40 -1.49 -1.38 -7.42
C SER A 40 -1.51 -2.41 -8.57
N ARG A 41 -0.33 -2.91 -8.98
CA ARG A 41 -0.22 -3.96 -10.00
C ARG A 41 -1.06 -5.18 -9.66
N TYR A 42 -1.02 -5.63 -8.42
CA TYR A 42 -1.80 -6.77 -7.98
C TYR A 42 -3.29 -6.46 -7.89
N GLY A 43 -3.67 -5.25 -7.45
CA GLY A 43 -5.06 -4.76 -7.53
C GLY A 43 -5.65 -4.84 -8.94
N TYR A 44 -4.89 -4.41 -9.97
CA TYR A 44 -5.31 -4.51 -11.37
C TYR A 44 -5.47 -5.96 -11.87
N MET A 45 -4.73 -6.92 -11.29
CA MET A 45 -4.87 -8.34 -11.62
C MET A 45 -6.16 -8.93 -11.03
N LEU A 46 -6.61 -8.42 -9.88
CA LEU A 46 -7.81 -8.90 -9.19
C LEU A 46 -9.11 -8.36 -9.81
N LEU A 47 -9.04 -7.37 -10.70
CA LEU A 47 -10.22 -6.79 -11.35
C LEU A 47 -11.05 -7.80 -12.12
N GLN A 48 -10.43 -8.81 -12.72
CA GLN A 48 -11.20 -9.84 -13.45
C GLN A 48 -12.12 -10.59 -12.49
N GLU A 49 -11.59 -11.04 -11.36
CA GLU A 49 -12.38 -11.76 -10.36
C GLU A 49 -13.49 -10.89 -9.76
N ILE A 50 -13.22 -9.60 -9.56
CA ILE A 50 -14.21 -8.64 -9.05
C ILE A 50 -15.29 -8.39 -10.11
N ALA A 51 -14.90 -8.24 -11.38
CA ALA A 51 -15.82 -8.05 -12.49
C ALA A 51 -16.76 -9.24 -12.63
N ASP A 52 -16.21 -10.46 -12.63
CA ASP A 52 -16.96 -11.71 -12.70
C ASP A 52 -17.94 -11.84 -11.51
N ALA A 53 -17.50 -11.50 -10.30
CA ALA A 53 -18.34 -11.56 -9.09
C ALA A 53 -19.49 -10.54 -9.07
N ASN A 54 -19.35 -9.41 -9.78
CA ASN A 54 -20.32 -8.32 -9.79
C ASN A 54 -21.10 -8.20 -11.11
N GLY A 55 -20.89 -9.13 -12.04
CA GLY A 55 -21.58 -9.15 -13.33
C GLY A 55 -21.27 -7.95 -14.23
N VAL A 56 -20.11 -7.32 -14.04
CA VAL A 56 -19.64 -6.18 -14.85
C VAL A 56 -18.45 -6.61 -15.69
N SER A 57 -18.08 -5.83 -16.70
CA SER A 57 -16.85 -6.07 -17.45
C SER A 57 -15.63 -5.49 -16.73
N ARG A 58 -14.48 -6.13 -16.90
CA ARG A 58 -13.20 -5.58 -16.43
C ARG A 58 -12.93 -4.18 -17.00
N ASP A 59 -13.31 -3.96 -18.25
CA ASP A 59 -13.18 -2.65 -18.91
C ASP A 59 -14.04 -1.57 -18.24
N GLU A 60 -15.22 -1.90 -17.72
CA GLU A 60 -16.03 -0.95 -16.96
C GLU A 60 -15.42 -0.55 -15.62
N LEU A 61 -14.64 -1.44 -15.00
CA LEU A 61 -13.89 -1.12 -13.78
C LEU A 61 -12.64 -0.29 -14.06
N LEU A 62 -12.15 -0.31 -15.30
CA LEU A 62 -11.04 0.53 -15.76
C LEU A 62 -11.50 1.91 -16.24
N LYS A 63 -12.75 2.02 -16.70
CA LYS A 63 -13.41 3.28 -17.05
C LYS A 63 -13.79 4.02 -15.77
N ILE A 64 -12.84 4.78 -15.21
CA ILE A 64 -12.99 5.62 -14.02
C ILE A 64 -14.33 6.39 -14.06
N LYS A 65 -15.36 5.85 -13.43
CA LYS A 65 -16.66 6.51 -13.26
C LYS A 65 -16.48 7.53 -12.14
N ASN A 66 -16.67 8.81 -12.45
CA ASN A 66 -16.73 9.87 -11.45
C ASN A 66 -15.47 9.92 -10.57
N ARG A 67 -14.31 10.18 -11.17
CA ARG A 67 -13.13 10.56 -10.39
C ARG A 67 -13.57 11.74 -9.53
N LYS A 68 -13.70 11.55 -8.22
CA LYS A 68 -13.52 12.68 -7.30
C LYS A 68 -12.10 13.12 -7.63
N GLN A 69 -11.95 14.22 -8.35
CA GLN A 69 -10.66 14.87 -8.39
C GLN A 69 -10.33 15.09 -6.91
N PRO A 70 -9.27 14.49 -6.36
CA PRO A 70 -8.70 15.09 -5.18
C PRO A 70 -8.42 16.54 -5.59
N GLU A 71 -8.87 17.51 -4.79
CA GLU A 71 -8.32 18.86 -4.85
C GLU A 71 -6.82 18.71 -4.56
N GLY A 72 -6.04 18.41 -5.59
CA GLY A 72 -4.77 17.70 -5.39
C GLY A 72 -4.22 17.04 -6.65
N ASN A 73 -3.92 17.86 -7.66
CA ASN A 73 -2.72 17.74 -8.49
C ASN A 73 -2.45 16.36 -9.17
N PHE A 74 -3.14 16.06 -10.27
CA PHE A 74 -2.68 15.05 -11.24
C PHE A 74 -1.50 15.60 -12.06
N GLY A 75 -0.30 15.55 -11.47
CA GLY A 75 0.97 15.72 -12.16
C GLY A 75 1.83 14.51 -11.81
N GLY A 76 2.29 13.77 -12.81
CA GLY A 76 3.19 12.65 -12.63
C GLY A 76 4.38 13.05 -11.75
N LYS A 77 4.42 12.47 -10.56
CA LYS A 77 5.61 12.26 -9.75
C LYS A 77 5.18 11.18 -8.78
N GLN A 78 5.90 10.06 -8.79
CA GLN A 78 6.18 9.40 -7.53
C GLN A 78 6.50 10.54 -6.57
N SER A 79 5.65 10.80 -5.58
CA SER A 79 6.05 11.63 -4.46
C SER A 79 7.25 10.90 -3.90
N ALA A 80 8.45 11.31 -4.33
CA ALA A 80 9.64 11.16 -3.53
C ALA A 80 9.15 11.60 -2.16
N LYS A 81 9.04 10.61 -1.26
CA LYS A 81 8.64 10.84 0.12
C LYS A 81 9.46 12.07 0.50
N VAL A 82 8.80 13.21 0.70
CA VAL A 82 9.50 14.42 1.15
C VAL A 82 9.82 14.07 2.58
N ILE A 83 10.92 13.35 2.75
CA ILE A 83 11.46 13.05 4.04
C ILE A 83 11.98 14.40 4.49
N ASP A 84 11.18 15.03 5.34
CA ASP A 84 11.57 16.21 6.07
C ASP A 84 12.95 15.96 6.69
N ALA A 85 13.89 16.86 6.39
CA ALA A 85 15.30 16.67 6.76
C ALA A 85 15.45 16.57 8.29
N ASP A 86 14.57 17.25 9.04
CA ASP A 86 14.54 17.19 10.49
C ASP A 86 14.05 15.83 10.98
N THR A 87 13.03 15.25 10.34
CA THR A 87 12.55 13.89 10.62
C THR A 87 13.64 12.85 10.36
N LEU A 88 14.33 12.93 9.22
CA LEU A 88 15.44 12.01 8.91
C LEU A 88 16.58 12.15 9.93
N LYS A 89 16.93 13.38 10.29
CA LYS A 89 17.95 13.66 11.29
C LYS A 89 17.57 13.10 12.66
N GLY A 90 16.28 13.19 13.05
CA GLY A 90 15.76 12.59 14.26
C GLY A 90 15.93 11.07 14.29
N GLU A 91 15.53 10.39 13.21
CA GLU A 91 15.70 8.94 13.07
C GLU A 91 17.18 8.52 13.15
N PHE A 92 18.08 9.28 12.50
CA PHE A 92 19.53 9.02 12.58
C PHE A 92 20.08 9.21 13.99
N GLN A 93 19.67 10.27 14.70
CA GLN A 93 20.11 10.51 16.08
C GLN A 93 19.63 9.42 17.04
N GLU A 94 18.39 8.92 16.85
CA GLU A 94 17.87 7.81 17.64
C GLU A 94 18.68 6.52 17.43
N VAL A 95 19.05 6.23 16.18
CA VAL A 95 19.89 5.06 15.85
C VAL A 95 21.29 5.20 16.46
N ILE A 96 21.91 6.38 16.36
CA ILE A 96 23.23 6.63 16.99
C ILE A 96 23.14 6.40 18.51
N GLY A 97 22.12 6.94 19.17
CA GLY A 97 21.94 6.73 20.61
C GLY A 97 21.75 5.27 21.00
N LYS A 98 21.05 4.48 20.17
CA LYS A 98 20.92 3.03 20.38
C LYS A 98 22.26 2.30 20.23
N VAL A 99 23.07 2.68 19.24
CA VAL A 99 24.40 2.11 19.02
C VAL A 99 25.34 2.44 20.18
N ASP A 100 25.36 3.69 20.63
CA ASP A 100 26.16 4.11 21.80
C ASP A 100 25.76 3.37 23.08
N GLY A 101 24.46 3.13 23.26
CA GLY A 101 23.94 2.33 24.36
C GLY A 101 24.37 0.86 24.30
N ILE A 102 24.48 0.28 23.10
CA ILE A 102 25.01 -1.08 22.90
C ILE A 102 26.50 -1.12 23.21
N ILE A 103 27.28 -0.16 22.70
CA ILE A 103 28.73 -0.06 22.94
C ILE A 103 29.00 0.10 24.44
N SER A 104 28.28 0.99 25.12
CA SER A 104 28.42 1.21 26.56
C SER A 104 28.13 -0.06 27.37
N LYS A 105 27.16 -0.87 26.94
CA LYS A 105 26.87 -2.17 27.57
C LYS A 105 27.99 -3.17 27.34
N ILE A 106 28.52 -3.26 26.11
CA ILE A 106 29.65 -4.13 25.79
C ILE A 106 30.88 -3.72 26.58
N ASP A 107 31.20 -2.43 26.65
CA ASP A 107 32.32 -1.90 27.43
C ASP A 107 32.15 -2.18 28.92
N GLY A 108 30.92 -2.08 29.44
CA GLY A 108 30.62 -2.47 30.82
C GLY A 108 30.80 -3.96 31.10
N MET A 109 30.51 -4.81 30.10
CA MET A 109 30.73 -6.26 30.18
C MET A 109 32.21 -6.66 30.01
N LEU A 110 33.01 -5.83 29.32
CA LEU A 110 34.46 -6.05 29.12
C LEU A 110 35.33 -5.44 30.23
N LYS A 111 34.79 -4.54 31.06
CA LYS A 111 35.47 -3.93 32.22
C LYS A 111 35.16 -4.63 33.55
N LEU A 112 34.41 -5.74 33.50
CA LEU A 112 34.34 -6.77 34.54
C LEU A 112 35.32 -7.90 34.18
#